data_AF-A0A3A0F9I7-F1
#
_entry.id   AF-A0A3A0F9I7-F1
#
_cell.length_a   1.000
_cell.length_b   1.000
_cell.length_c   1.000
_cell.angle_alpha   90.00
_cell.angle_beta   90.00
_cell.angle_gamma   90.00
#
_symmetry.space_group_name_H-M   'P 1'
#
loop_
_entity.id
_entity.type
_entity.pdbx_description
1 polymer ?
#
loop_
_entity_poly.entity_id
_entity_poly.type
_entity_poly.pdbx_seq_one_letter_code
_entity_poly.pdbx_strand_id
1 'polypeptide(L)' 'MSIRTRKLVGTIALIVLVVVWSLVAMALAQAPLVAGSKLVQAVYYVVVGVGWVLPAMPIITWMSRPDR' A
#
# COMPACT_ATOMS: atom_id res chain seq x y z
N MET A 1 -14.50 18.89 7.21
CA MET A 1 -14.83 17.55 7.76
C MET A 1 -14.31 17.51 9.18
N SER A 2 -15.09 17.03 10.14
CA SER A 2 -14.57 16.75 11.49
C SER A 2 -13.49 15.67 11.41
N ILE A 3 -12.48 15.76 12.28
CA ILE A 3 -11.38 14.80 12.38
C ILE A 3 -11.82 13.33 12.45
N ARG A 4 -12.98 13.06 13.08
CA ARG A 4 -13.57 11.71 13.16
C ARG A 4 -13.97 11.16 11.79
N THR A 5 -14.56 12.01 10.94
CA THR A 5 -14.98 11.63 9.57
C THR A 5 -13.76 11.39 8.68
N ARG A 6 -12.74 12.25 8.80
CA ARG A 6 -11.47 12.12 8.08
C ARG A 6 -10.73 10.83 8.43
N LYS A 7 -10.75 10.42 9.71
CA LYS A 7 -10.22 9.13 10.15
C LYS A 7 -10.99 7.97 9.54
N LEU A 8 -12.33 7.98 9.55
CA LEU A 8 -13.13 6.91 8.94
C LEU A 8 -12.84 6.74 7.45
N VAL A 9 -12.86 7.84 6.69
CA VAL A 9 -12.57 7.83 5.25
C VAL A 9 -11.12 7.41 4.99
N GLY A 10 -10.17 7.91 5.78
CA GLY A 10 -8.76 7.52 5.69
C GLY A 10 -8.55 6.03 5.95
N THR A 11 -9.21 5.45 6.94
CA THR A 11 -9.16 4.00 7.22
C THR A 11 -9.71 3.19 6.05
N ILE A 12 -10.87 3.55 5.50
CA ILE A 12 -11.45 2.87 4.34
C ILE A 12 -10.51 2.97 3.13
N ALA A 13 -9.96 4.15 2.86
CA ALA A 13 -9.01 4.37 1.77
C ALA A 13 -7.73 3.53 1.95
N LEU A 14 -7.21 3.41 3.17
CA LEU A 14 -6.06 2.55 3.48
C LEU A 14 -6.38 1.06 3.24
N ILE A 15 -7.56 0.59 3.65
CA ILE A 15 -7.97 -0.80 3.41
C ILE A 15 -8.04 -1.07 1.90
N VAL A 16 -8.70 -0.19 1.15
CA VAL A 16 -8.80 -0.31 -0.31
C VAL A 16 -7.41 -0.30 -0.95
N LEU A 17 -6.54 0.61 -0.54
CA LEU A 17 -5.15 0.68 -1.01
C LEU A 17 -4.41 -0.63 -0.77
N VAL A 18 -4.47 -1.18 0.45
CA VAL A 18 -3.77 -2.42 0.79
C VAL A 18 -4.30 -3.59 -0.02
N VAL A 19 -5.62 -3.70 -0.19
CA VAL A 19 -6.24 -4.75 -1.01
C VAL A 19 -5.77 -4.65 -2.46
N VAL A 20 -5.92 -3.47 -3.09
CA VAL A 20 -5.53 -3.25 -4.48
C VAL A 20 -4.03 -3.49 -4.66
N TRP A 21 -3.20 -2.96 -3.77
CA TRP A 21 -1.75 -3.14 -3.81
C TRP A 21 -1.36 -4.61 -3.72
N SER A 22 -1.98 -5.37 -2.81
CA SER A 22 -1.67 -6.80 -2.62
C SER A 22 -2.04 -7.63 -3.85
N LEU A 23 -3.17 -7.31 -4.49
CA LEU A 23 -3.60 -7.99 -5.71
C LEU A 23 -2.67 -7.67 -6.88
N VAL A 24 -2.30 -6.39 -7.07
CA VAL A 24 -1.34 -5.98 -8.10
C VAL A 24 0.03 -6.60 -7.86
N ALA A 25 0.50 -6.60 -6.62
CA ALA A 25 1.75 -7.22 -6.20
C ALA A 25 1.81 -8.70 -6.54
N MET A 26 0.73 -9.45 -6.27
CA MET A 26 0.61 -10.86 -6.58
C MET A 26 0.54 -11.12 -8.09
N ALA A 27 -0.21 -10.31 -8.84
CA ALA A 27 -0.28 -10.43 -10.29
C ALA A 27 1.10 -10.23 -10.94
N LEU A 28 1.83 -9.20 -10.50
CA LEU A 28 3.18 -8.90 -10.97
C LEU A 28 4.22 -9.95 -10.51
N ALA A 29 4.02 -10.59 -9.35
CA ALA A 29 4.89 -11.67 -8.87
C ALA A 29 4.86 -12.91 -9.78
N GLN A 30 3.77 -13.12 -10.53
CA GLN A 30 3.65 -14.22 -11.49
C GLN A 30 4.40 -13.96 -12.80
N ALA A 31 4.96 -12.76 -12.99
CA ALA A 31 5.73 -12.45 -14.19
C ALA A 31 6.93 -13.41 -14.33
N PRO A 32 7.24 -13.93 -15.53
CA PRO A 32 8.31 -14.90 -15.75
C PRO A 32 9.68 -14.44 -15.23
N LEU A 33 9.93 -13.12 -15.28
CA LEU A 33 11.15 -12.48 -14.78
C LEU A 33 11.33 -12.65 -13.26
N VAL A 34 10.22 -12.62 -12.51
CA VAL A 34 10.23 -12.73 -11.04
C VAL A 34 10.14 -14.20 -10.63
N ALA A 35 9.30 -14.99 -11.31
CA ALA A 35 9.11 -16.41 -11.01
C ALA A 35 10.32 -17.30 -11.38
N GLY A 36 11.16 -16.86 -12.32
CA GLY A 36 12.33 -17.63 -12.79
C GLY A 36 13.51 -17.69 -11.81
N SER A 37 13.58 -16.79 -10.82
CA SER A 37 14.70 -16.74 -9.87
C SER A 37 14.23 -16.43 -8.45
N LYS A 38 14.54 -17.35 -7.51
CA LYS A 38 14.20 -17.19 -6.08
C LYS A 38 14.80 -15.92 -5.46
N LEU A 39 15.98 -15.49 -5.93
CA LEU A 39 16.63 -14.29 -5.43
C LEU A 39 15.91 -13.02 -5.90
N VAL A 40 15.52 -12.98 -7.18
CA VAL A 40 14.73 -11.87 -7.74
C VAL A 40 13.36 -11.80 -7.07
N GLN A 41 12.74 -12.95 -6.83
CA GLN A 41 11.47 -13.03 -6.11
C GLN A 41 11.57 -12.49 -4.68
N ALA A 42 12.64 -12.84 -3.95
CA ALA A 42 12.87 -12.32 -2.60
C ALA A 42 13.05 -10.79 -2.59
N VAL A 43 13.90 -10.26 -3.48
CA VAL A 43 14.11 -8.81 -3.62
C VAL A 43 12.82 -8.11 -4.02
N TYR A 44 12.08 -8.67 -4.98
CA TYR A 44 10.79 -8.14 -5.43
C TYR A 44 9.79 -8.01 -4.28
N TYR A 45 9.62 -9.07 -3.47
CA TYR A 45 8.69 -9.01 -2.33
C TYR A 45 9.12 -7.98 -1.27
N VAL A 46 10.41 -7.81 -1.02
CA VAL A 46 10.91 -6.75 -0.12
C VAL A 46 10.58 -5.37 -0.69
N VAL A 47 10.87 -5.12 -1.98
CA VAL A 47 10.62 -3.83 -2.62
C VAL A 47 9.12 -3.51 -2.65
N VAL A 48 8.28 -4.46 -3.01
CA VAL A 48 6.81 -4.25 -3.07
C VAL A 48 6.21 -4.17 -1.67
N GLY A 49 6.74 -4.92 -0.71
CA GLY A 49 6.35 -4.88 0.70
C GLY A 49 6.78 -3.61 1.43
N VAL A 50 7.81 -2.90 0.96
CA VAL A 50 8.16 -1.56 1.46
C VAL A 50 7.48 -0.47 0.62
N GLY A 51 7.27 -0.72 -0.67
CA GLY A 51 6.75 0.25 -1.63
C GLY A 51 5.34 0.75 -1.33
N TRP A 52 4.49 -0.06 -0.70
CA TRP A 52 3.12 0.36 -0.34
C TRP A 52 3.07 1.50 0.69
N VAL A 53 4.17 1.74 1.42
CA VAL A 53 4.26 2.86 2.37
C VAL A 53 4.17 4.20 1.64
N LEU A 54 4.72 4.31 0.43
CA LEU A 54 4.70 5.54 -0.37
C LEU A 54 3.27 6.08 -0.61
N PRO A 55 2.31 5.27 -1.09
CA PRO A 55 0.93 5.71 -1.25
C PRO A 55 0.16 5.76 0.09
N ALA A 56 0.56 5.03 1.13
CA ALA A 56 -0.08 5.10 2.45
C ALA A 56 0.23 6.40 3.21
N MET A 57 1.46 6.93 3.10
CA MET A 57 1.91 8.18 3.73
C MET A 57 0.99 9.39 3.52
N PRO A 58 0.58 9.77 2.30
CA PRO A 58 -0.30 10.92 2.08
C PRO A 58 -1.69 10.72 2.69
N ILE A 59 -2.22 9.49 2.71
CA ILE A 59 -3.51 9.19 3.33
C ILE A 59 -3.42 9.35 4.85
N ILE A 60 -2.35 8.81 5.45
CA ILE A 60 -2.13 8.86 6.91
C ILE A 60 -1.90 10.29 7.39
N THR A 61 -1.11 11.07 6.67
CA THR A 61 -0.85 12.48 7.01
C THR A 61 -2.10 13.33 6.89
N TRP A 62 -2.92 13.12 5.86
CA TRP A 62 -4.21 13.79 5.71
C TRP A 62 -5.21 13.44 6.82
N MET A 63 -5.34 12.17 7.19
CA MET A 63 -6.28 11.76 8.24
C MET A 63 -5.83 12.23 9.63
N SER A 64 -4.53 12.34 9.88
CA SER A 64 -3.95 12.74 11.18
C SER A 64 -3.85 14.26 11.38
N ARG A 65 -4.14 15.06 10.35
CA ARG A 65 -4.01 16.52 10.42
C ARG A 65 -4.90 17.13 11.52
N PRO A 66 -4.39 17.91 12.47
CA PRO A 66 -5.24 18.54 13.48
C PRO A 66 -6.23 19.52 12.82
N ASP A 67 -7.49 19.51 13.27
CA ASP A 67 -8.42 20.61 12.98
C ASP A 67 -8.00 21.77 13.89
N ARG A 68 -7.71 22.95 13.32
CA ARG A 68 -7.44 24.17 14.10
C ARG A 68 -8.69 24.62 14.83
#